data_AF-A0A6N8HD02-F1
#
_entry.id   AF-A0A6N8HD02-F1
#
_cell.length_a   1.000
_cell.length_b   1.000
_cell.length_c   1.000
_cell.angle_alpha   90.00
_cell.angle_beta   90.00
_cell.angle_gamma   90.00
#
_symmetry.space_group_name_H-M   'P 1'
#
loop_
_entity.id
_entity.type
_entity.pdbx_description
1 polymer ?
#
loop_
_entity_poly.entity_id
_entity_poly.type
_entity_poly.pdbx_seq_one_letter_code
_entity_poly.pdbx_strand_id
1 'polypeptide(L)'
;MEKTGLISRNIGRDYKTELKDITSLTISNYGSDPITVVVNDVPRPVPAFNPEIGVPMSYNLPGDGTACNLTIEIKFNGNSKYAILDYRVYNPQAC
;
A
#
# COMPACT_ATOMS: atom_id res chain seq x y z
N MET A 1 18.74 -8.15 -2.56
CA MET A 1 18.03 -7.98 -3.85
C MET A 1 16.56 -8.27 -3.58
N GLU A 2 15.66 -7.29 -3.74
CA GLU A 2 14.23 -7.60 -3.69
C GLU A 2 13.88 -8.53 -4.85
N LYS A 3 13.02 -9.53 -4.59
CA LYS A 3 12.56 -10.44 -5.65
C LYS A 3 11.70 -9.65 -6.63
N THR A 4 11.98 -9.77 -7.92
CA THR A 4 11.10 -9.22 -8.96
C THR A 4 9.75 -9.95 -8.92
N GLY A 5 8.68 -9.24 -9.27
CA GLY A 5 7.32 -9.78 -9.25
C GLY A 5 6.44 -9.16 -8.17
N LEU A 6 5.33 -9.83 -7.87
CA LEU A 6 4.33 -9.38 -6.90
C LEU A 6 4.82 -9.72 -5.49
N ILE A 7 4.82 -8.71 -4.62
CA ILE A 7 5.09 -8.83 -3.20
C ILE A 7 3.83 -8.39 -2.44
N SER A 8 3.37 -9.24 -1.54
CA SER A 8 2.25 -8.96 -0.65
C SER A 8 2.74 -8.88 0.79
N ARG A 9 2.38 -7.82 1.50
CA ARG A 9 2.76 -7.60 2.91
C ARG A 9 1.54 -7.36 3.78
N ASN A 10 1.42 -8.12 4.86
CA ASN A 10 0.42 -7.89 5.88
C ASN A 10 0.90 -6.79 6.84
N ILE A 11 0.07 -5.77 7.01
CA ILE A 11 0.36 -4.60 7.84
C ILE A 11 -0.64 -4.56 8.99
N GLY A 12 -0.15 -4.78 10.21
CA GLY A 12 -0.94 -4.82 11.45
C GLY A 12 -0.70 -3.65 12.40
N ARG A 13 0.05 -2.64 11.96
CA ARG A 13 0.42 -1.44 12.73
C ARG A 13 0.84 -0.33 11.77
N ASP A 14 0.96 0.89 12.28
CA ASP A 14 1.52 2.00 11.50
C ASP A 14 2.85 1.59 10.88
N TYR A 15 3.00 1.89 9.60
CA TYR A 15 4.06 1.34 8.78
C TYR A 15 4.63 2.41 7.89
N LYS A 16 5.95 2.51 7.81
CA LYS A 16 6.64 3.41 6.90
C LYS A 16 7.77 2.64 6.22
N THR A 17 7.89 2.79 4.91
CA THR A 17 8.98 2.18 4.16
C THR A 17 9.27 2.95 2.89
N GLU A 18 10.46 2.72 2.35
CA GLU A 18 10.84 3.16 1.02
C GLU A 18 10.83 1.94 0.11
N LEU A 19 10.14 2.04 -1.01
CA LEU A 19 10.07 1.01 -2.03
C LEU A 19 10.82 1.48 -3.26
N LYS A 20 11.52 0.57 -3.94
CA LYS A 20 12.30 0.87 -5.14
C LYS A 20 11.79 0.10 -6.34
N ASP A 21 11.90 0.70 -7.52
CA ASP A 21 11.55 0.08 -8.80
C ASP A 21 10.12 -0.50 -8.84
N ILE A 22 9.16 0.28 -8.31
CA ILE A 22 7.76 -0.12 -8.19
C ILE A 22 6.97 0.29 -9.42
N THR A 23 6.29 -0.69 -10.02
CA THR A 23 5.45 -0.47 -11.21
C THR A 23 3.96 -0.42 -10.89
N SER A 24 3.54 -1.04 -9.78
CA SER A 24 2.16 -1.00 -9.31
C SER A 24 2.12 -1.14 -7.79
N LEU A 25 1.16 -0.46 -7.17
CA LEU A 25 0.97 -0.43 -5.73
C LEU A 25 -0.53 -0.41 -5.41
N THR A 26 -0.97 -1.34 -4.58
CA THR A 26 -2.36 -1.45 -4.13
C THR A 26 -2.37 -1.66 -2.63
N ILE A 27 -3.24 -0.94 -1.94
CA ILE A 27 -3.47 -1.10 -0.50
C ILE A 27 -4.93 -1.52 -0.28
N SER A 28 -5.12 -2.62 0.43
CA SER A 28 -6.43 -3.16 0.76
C SER A 28 -6.66 -3.07 2.26
N ASN A 29 -7.70 -2.35 2.69
CA ASN A 29 -8.08 -2.24 4.09
C ASN A 29 -9.13 -3.29 4.46
N TYR A 30 -8.78 -4.16 5.40
CA TYR A 30 -9.66 -5.17 5.98
C TYR A 30 -10.08 -4.82 7.41
N GLY A 31 -9.62 -3.68 7.93
CA GLY A 31 -10.02 -3.15 9.23
C GLY A 31 -11.39 -2.47 9.19
N SER A 32 -12.03 -2.37 10.36
CA SER A 32 -13.30 -1.66 10.55
C SER A 32 -13.16 -0.14 10.60
N ASP A 33 -11.92 0.36 10.66
CA ASP A 33 -11.59 1.79 10.69
C ASP A 33 -10.93 2.20 9.37
N PRO A 34 -11.17 3.44 8.88
CA PRO A 34 -10.44 3.93 7.72
C PRO A 34 -8.95 4.09 8.05
N ILE A 35 -8.11 3.95 7.03
CA ILE A 35 -6.67 4.20 7.15
C ILE A 35 -6.27 5.40 6.29
N THR A 36 -5.19 6.05 6.67
CA THR A 36 -4.57 7.12 5.87
C THR A 36 -3.28 6.60 5.28
N VAL A 37 -3.14 6.66 3.97
CA VAL A 37 -1.91 6.27 3.28
C VAL A 37 -1.27 7.49 2.65
N VAL A 38 -0.01 7.75 2.97
CA VAL A 38 0.79 8.83 2.39
C VAL A 38 1.75 8.22 1.40
N VAL A 39 1.70 8.70 0.16
CA VAL A 39 2.63 8.30 -0.91
C VAL A 39 3.32 9.54 -1.41
N ASN A 40 4.65 9.61 -1.26
CA ASN A 40 5.45 10.79 -1.62
C ASN A 40 4.82 12.09 -1.09
N ASP A 41 4.54 12.11 0.22
CA ASP A 41 3.95 13.23 0.97
C ASP A 41 2.50 13.60 0.59
N VAL A 42 1.84 12.83 -0.29
CA VAL A 42 0.43 13.02 -0.64
C VAL A 42 -0.45 12.06 0.18
N PRO A 43 -1.23 12.55 1.15
CA PRO A 43 -2.14 11.72 1.94
C PRO A 43 -3.38 11.34 1.15
N ARG A 44 -3.82 10.08 1.30
CA ARG A 44 -4.98 9.50 0.64
C ARG A 44 -5.76 8.63 1.63
N PRO A 45 -7.05 8.87 1.84
CA PRO A 45 -7.86 8.01 2.69
C PRO A 45 -8.18 6.70 1.97
N VAL A 46 -8.11 5.58 2.69
CA VAL A 46 -8.62 4.29 2.25
C VAL A 46 -9.76 3.92 3.20
N PRO A 47 -10.99 3.74 2.68
CA PRO A 47 -12.15 3.44 3.51
C PRO A 47 -11.99 2.17 4.34
N ALA A 48 -12.78 2.04 5.40
CA ALA A 48 -12.92 0.81 6.16
C ALA A 48 -13.49 -0.32 5.30
N PHE A 49 -13.27 -1.56 5.72
CA PHE A 49 -13.96 -2.72 5.18
C PHE A 49 -15.47 -2.58 5.34
N ASN A 50 -16.22 -2.80 4.26
CA ASN A 50 -17.67 -2.86 4.31
C ASN A 50 -18.15 -4.33 4.31
N PRO A 51 -18.65 -4.84 5.46
CA PRO A 51 -19.11 -6.22 5.55
C PRO A 51 -20.35 -6.51 4.69
N GLU A 52 -21.15 -5.50 4.33
CA GLU A 52 -22.32 -5.68 3.45
C GLU A 52 -21.92 -6.00 2.01
N ILE A 53 -20.75 -5.51 1.57
CA ILE A 53 -20.21 -5.78 0.24
C ILE A 53 -19.32 -7.05 0.27
N GLY A 54 -18.75 -7.38 1.42
CA GLY A 54 -17.94 -8.59 1.62
C GLY A 54 -16.57 -8.54 0.94
N VAL A 55 -16.14 -7.38 0.44
CA VAL A 55 -14.83 -7.18 -0.21
C VAL A 55 -14.05 -6.05 0.48
N PRO A 56 -12.72 -6.21 0.65
CA PRO A 56 -11.88 -5.11 1.13
C PRO A 56 -11.99 -3.91 0.21
N MET A 57 -11.92 -2.73 0.81
CA MET A 57 -11.75 -1.52 0.01
C MET A 57 -10.28 -1.43 -0.39
N SER A 58 -10.03 -1.67 -1.67
CA SER A 58 -8.71 -1.54 -2.28
C SER A 58 -8.56 -0.17 -2.93
N TYR A 59 -7.43 0.47 -2.68
CA TYR A 59 -7.05 1.71 -3.33
C TYR A 59 -5.77 1.48 -4.14
N ASN A 60 -5.82 1.82 -5.43
CA ASN A 60 -4.64 1.79 -6.28
C ASN A 60 -3.88 3.10 -6.09
N LEU A 61 -2.70 2.98 -5.52
CA LEU A 61 -1.80 4.09 -5.35
C LEU A 61 -1.10 4.28 -6.70
N PRO A 62 -0.96 5.52 -7.20
CA PRO A 62 -0.22 5.76 -8.42
C PRO A 62 1.25 5.40 -8.18
N GLY A 63 1.63 4.20 -8.60
CA GLY A 63 2.96 4.00 -9.15
C GLY A 63 2.89 4.64 -10.52
N ASP A 64 3.54 5.78 -10.70
CA ASP A 64 3.70 6.51 -11.96
C ASP A 64 4.45 5.70 -13.05
N GLY A 65 4.55 4.38 -12.91
CA GLY A 65 5.22 3.47 -13.82
C GLY A 65 6.74 3.61 -13.88
N THR A 66 7.33 4.57 -13.15
CA THR A 66 8.74 4.98 -13.30
C THR A 66 9.40 5.61 -12.06
N ALA A 67 8.76 5.61 -10.88
CA ALA A 67 9.39 6.10 -9.66
C ALA A 67 10.49 5.15 -9.18
N CYS A 68 11.74 5.62 -9.26
CA CYS A 68 12.92 4.92 -8.74
C CYS A 68 12.82 4.67 -7.23
N ASN A 69 12.26 5.64 -6.48
CA ASN A 69 12.01 5.52 -5.05
C ASN A 69 10.61 6.06 -4.74
N LEU A 70 9.84 5.31 -3.95
CA LEU A 70 8.52 5.68 -3.46
C LEU A 70 8.51 5.53 -1.94
N THR A 71 8.23 6.63 -1.25
CA THR A 71 8.03 6.60 0.20
C THR A 71 6.56 6.36 0.49
N ILE A 72 6.26 5.29 1.20
CA ILE A 72 4.91 4.97 1.66
C ILE A 72 4.85 5.01 3.19
N GLU A 73 3.80 5.63 3.70
CA GLU A 73 3.41 5.58 5.11
C GLU A 73 1.94 5.18 5.22
N ILE A 74 1.63 4.19 6.04
CA ILE A 74 0.28 3.72 6.35
C ILE A 74 0.01 4.03 7.81
N LYS A 75 -1.04 4.79 8.08
CA LYS A 75 -1.51 5.17 9.42
C LYS A 75 -2.89 4.60 9.68
N PHE A 76 -3.03 3.85 10.76
CA PHE A 76 -4.32 3.37 11.22
C PHE A 76 -4.99 4.42 12.08
N ASN A 77 -6.17 4.89 11.67
CA ASN A 77 -6.90 5.93 12.39
C ASN A 77 -7.69 5.38 13.59
N GLY A 78 -7.75 4.04 13.75
CA GLY A 78 -8.51 3.38 14.81
C GLY A 78 -7.84 2.11 15.35
N ASN A 79 -8.64 1.26 15.99
CA ASN A 79 -8.15 0.09 16.73
C ASN A 79 -8.03 -1.15 15.84
N SER A 80 -8.79 -1.21 14.74
CA SER A 80 -8.75 -2.34 13.80
C SER A 80 -7.59 -2.17 12.83
N LYS A 81 -6.50 -2.91 13.08
CA LYS A 81 -5.25 -2.78 12.33
C LYS A 81 -5.01 -3.99 11.43
N TYR A 82 -5.67 -4.01 10.28
CA TYR A 82 -5.43 -5.03 9.29
C TYR A 82 -5.54 -4.48 7.87
N ALA A 83 -4.39 -4.36 7.20
CA ALA A 83 -4.30 -4.00 5.81
C ALA A 83 -3.30 -4.89 5.07
N ILE A 84 -3.48 -5.04 3.76
CA ILE A 84 -2.56 -5.76 2.88
C ILE A 84 -2.01 -4.78 1.84
N LEU A 85 -0.69 -4.65 1.81
CA LEU A 85 0.03 -3.87 0.82
C LEU A 85 0.57 -4.82 -0.26
N ASP A 86 0.05 -4.66 -1.47
CA ASP A 86 0.49 -5.40 -2.66
C ASP A 86 1.28 -4.46 -3.56
N TYR A 87 2.47 -4.88 -3.98
CA TYR A 87 3.30 -4.09 -4.88
C TYR A 87 4.11 -4.95 -5.84
N ARG A 88 4.36 -4.42 -7.03
CA ARG A 88 5.11 -5.14 -8.07
C ARG A 88 6.45 -4.47 -8.30
N VAL A 89 7.52 -5.22 -8.02
CA VAL A 89 8.89 -4.82 -8.30
C VAL A 89 9.25 -5.28 -9.70
N TYR A 90 9.71 -4.36 -10.55
CA TYR A 90 10.23 -4.67 -11.87
C TYR A 90 11.69 -4.23 -11.96
N ASN A 91 12.60 -5.15 -12.31
CA ASN A 91 14.02 -4.83 -12.38
C ASN A 91 14.57 -5.14 -13.78
N PRO A 92 14.49 -4.20 -14.74
CA PRO A 92 15.09 -4.36 -16.06
C PRO A 92 16.57 -3.95 -16.07
N GLN A 93 16.95 -2.98 -15.25
CA GLN A 93 18.29 -2.49 -14.90
C GLN A 93 18.01 -1.35 -13.92
N ALA A 94 18.58 -1.42 -12.71
CA ALA A 94 18.25 -0.51 -11.60
C ALA A 94 18.27 0.96 -12.04
N CYS A 95 17.32 1.76 -11.52
CA CYS A 95 17.64 3.16 -11.29
C CYS A 95 18.93 3.27 -10.44
#